data_AF-A0A1E3NUJ5-F1
#
_entry.id   AF-A0A1E3NUJ5-F1
#
_cell.length_a   1.000
_cell.length_b   1.000
_cell.length_c   1.000
_cell.angle_alpha   90.00
_cell.angle_beta   90.00
_cell.angle_gamma   90.00
#
_symmetry.space_group_name_H-M   'P 1'
#
loop_
_entity.id
_entity.type
_entity.pdbx_description
1 polymer ?
#
loop_
_entity_poly.entity_id
_entity_poly.type
_entity_poly.pdbx_seq_one_letter_code
_entity_poly.pdbx_strand_id
1 'polypeptide(L)'
;FRSFVTIADVPVGYSTPKFPSLYWPVNNKMYTVSYLYYTYDIWKFTIFWSLIFFIGFYGAAGLWAALVHRKLAGGCWILGFYVLIGGVQGIISGTVVGLVLSAIYRAGLFSMSTWIPLCSGVFQILFNVVTSYSMMSVIF
;
A
#
# COMPACT_ATOMS: atom_id res chain seq x y z
N PHE A 1 36.54 -11.57 17.39
CA PHE A 1 36.32 -10.21 16.86
C PHE A 1 35.44 -10.35 15.62
N ARG A 2 34.31 -9.62 15.58
CA ARG A 2 33.20 -9.71 14.61
C ARG A 2 32.40 -11.03 14.67
N SER A 3 31.50 -11.09 15.66
CA SER A 3 30.28 -11.89 15.51
C SER A 3 29.59 -11.39 14.24
N PHE A 4 29.46 -12.26 13.24
CA PHE A 4 28.54 -12.04 12.14
C PHE A 4 27.16 -12.06 12.76
N VAL A 5 26.70 -10.90 13.25
CA VAL A 5 25.29 -10.65 13.45
C VAL A 5 24.71 -10.82 12.06
N THR A 6 24.22 -12.02 11.78
CA THR A 6 23.43 -12.28 10.59
C THR A 6 22.34 -11.21 10.62
N ILE A 7 22.25 -10.37 9.59
CA ILE A 7 21.16 -9.38 9.46
C ILE A 7 19.77 -10.04 9.55
N ALA A 8 19.72 -11.37 9.40
CA ALA A 8 18.57 -12.23 9.61
C ALA A 8 18.13 -12.39 11.09
N ASP A 9 19.01 -12.16 12.07
CA ASP A 9 18.65 -12.38 13.48
C ASP A 9 17.89 -11.15 14.01
N VAL A 10 16.61 -11.37 14.28
CA VAL A 10 15.72 -10.34 14.81
C VAL A 10 16.26 -9.89 16.18
N PRO A 11 16.48 -8.58 16.42
CA PRO A 11 17.01 -8.12 17.70
C PRO A 11 16.15 -8.60 18.86
N VAL A 12 16.78 -9.14 19.91
CA VAL A 12 16.09 -9.55 21.14
C VAL A 12 15.34 -8.36 21.74
N GLY A 13 14.00 -8.43 21.73
CA GLY A 13 13.12 -7.32 22.12
C GLY A 13 12.39 -6.61 20.97
N TYR A 14 12.47 -7.12 19.73
CA TYR A 14 11.70 -6.60 18.61
C TYR A 14 10.19 -6.77 18.84
N SER A 15 9.46 -5.66 18.84
CA SER A 15 8.01 -5.62 18.83
C SER A 15 7.55 -5.01 17.51
N THR A 16 6.62 -5.69 16.83
CA THR A 16 6.08 -5.25 15.54
C THR A 16 5.48 -3.85 15.67
N PRO A 17 5.93 -2.86 14.88
CA PRO A 17 5.41 -1.52 14.98
C PRO A 17 3.96 -1.48 14.49
N LYS A 18 3.10 -0.76 15.22
CA LYS A 18 1.68 -0.60 14.84
C LYS A 18 1.56 0.18 13.53
N PHE A 19 0.66 -0.26 12.66
CA PHE A 19 0.27 0.51 11.47
C PHE A 19 -0.26 1.90 11.89
N PRO A 20 0.12 3.03 11.26
CA PRO A 20 1.01 3.24 10.11
C PRO A 20 2.38 3.78 10.57
N SER A 21 3.34 2.92 10.85
CA SER A 21 4.67 3.35 11.29
C SER A 21 5.56 3.74 10.10
N LEU A 22 5.34 4.91 9.50
CA LEU A 22 6.27 5.46 8.49
C LEU A 22 7.62 5.76 9.15
N TYR A 23 8.71 5.26 8.56
CA TYR A 23 10.06 5.53 9.03
C TYR A 23 10.37 7.03 8.87
N TRP A 24 10.42 7.77 9.97
CA TRP A 24 10.64 9.22 9.95
C TRP A 24 12.01 9.58 10.56
N PRO A 25 13.00 10.01 9.75
CA PRO A 25 14.36 10.29 10.22
C PRO A 25 14.49 11.62 10.96
N VAL A 26 13.51 12.54 10.87
CA VAL A 26 13.55 13.85 11.53
C VAL A 26 12.94 13.74 12.92
N ASN A 27 13.81 13.53 13.91
CA ASN A 27 13.56 13.81 15.31
C ASN A 27 12.60 12.89 16.08
N ASN A 28 12.78 11.56 16.07
CA ASN A 28 12.18 10.68 17.09
C ASN A 28 13.03 9.43 17.35
N LYS A 29 13.57 9.28 18.57
CA LYS A 29 14.36 8.11 19.01
C LYS A 29 13.56 6.80 19.04
N MET A 30 12.24 6.87 18.87
CA MET A 30 11.30 5.74 18.96
C MET A 30 11.03 5.05 17.62
N TYR A 31 11.31 5.72 16.48
CA TYR A 31 11.03 5.21 15.13
C TYR A 31 12.29 4.98 14.28
N THR A 32 13.47 5.06 14.91
CA THR A 32 14.78 4.91 14.26
C THR A 32 15.01 3.51 13.64
N VAL A 33 14.18 2.51 13.97
CA VAL A 33 14.30 1.14 13.44
C VAL A 33 12.94 0.49 13.10
N SER A 34 12.04 1.21 12.42
CA SER A 34 10.78 0.63 11.88
C SER A 34 11.04 -0.26 10.66
N TYR A 35 11.74 -1.37 10.88
CA TYR A 35 11.99 -2.41 9.87
C TYR A 35 11.05 -3.59 10.11
N LEU A 36 10.42 -4.09 9.04
CA LEU A 36 9.65 -5.32 9.10
C LEU A 36 10.54 -6.51 8.74
N TYR A 37 10.62 -7.47 9.66
CA TYR A 37 11.31 -8.75 9.47
C TYR A 37 10.35 -9.88 9.10
N TYR A 38 9.12 -9.83 9.59
CA TYR A 38 8.12 -10.87 9.33
C TYR A 38 7.44 -10.69 7.97
N THR A 39 7.48 -11.75 7.17
CA THR A 39 6.82 -11.86 5.85
C THR A 39 5.33 -11.52 5.90
N TYR A 40 4.64 -11.92 6.98
CA TYR A 40 3.22 -11.69 7.14
C TYR A 40 2.87 -10.21 7.38
N ASP A 41 3.70 -9.50 8.13
CA ASP A 41 3.52 -8.06 8.34
C ASP A 41 3.79 -7.28 7.06
N ILE A 42 4.81 -7.69 6.29
CA ILE A 42 5.15 -7.08 4.99
C ILE A 42 3.94 -7.14 4.05
N TRP A 43 3.33 -8.32 3.97
CA TRP A 43 2.14 -8.57 3.16
C TRP A 43 0.96 -7.70 3.61
N LYS A 44 0.66 -7.67 4.91
CA LYS A 44 -0.43 -6.83 5.47
C LYS A 44 -0.22 -5.36 5.18
N PHE A 45 0.97 -4.83 5.44
CA PHE A 45 1.28 -3.42 5.20
C PHE A 45 1.12 -3.05 3.72
N THR A 46 1.51 -3.95 2.82
CA THR A 46 1.35 -3.74 1.37
C THR A 46 -0.12 -3.68 0.96
N ILE A 47 -0.94 -4.59 1.48
CA ILE A 47 -2.39 -4.56 1.24
C ILE A 47 -3.03 -3.28 1.77
N PHE A 48 -2.71 -2.89 3.00
CA PHE A 48 -3.29 -1.67 3.58
C PHE A 48 -2.94 -0.42 2.78
N TRP A 49 -1.68 -0.28 2.35
CA TRP A 49 -1.27 0.84 1.51
C TRP A 49 -1.94 0.84 0.15
N SER A 50 -1.98 -0.31 -0.55
CA SER A 50 -2.72 -0.45 -1.80
C SER A 50 -4.18 -0.07 -1.61
N LEU A 51 -4.83 -0.59 -0.58
CA LEU A 51 -6.24 -0.32 -0.30
C LEU A 51 -6.51 1.16 -0.04
N ILE A 52 -5.66 1.85 0.75
CA ILE A 52 -5.79 3.29 1.00
C ILE A 52 -5.65 4.09 -0.29
N PHE A 53 -4.67 3.77 -1.13
CA PHE A 53 -4.47 4.48 -2.40
C PHE A 53 -5.60 4.25 -3.40
N PHE A 54 -6.09 3.01 -3.52
CA PHE A 54 -7.22 2.68 -4.40
C PHE A 54 -8.52 3.31 -3.89
N ILE A 55 -8.84 3.20 -2.60
CA ILE A 55 -10.03 3.84 -2.03
C ILE A 55 -9.93 5.35 -2.14
N GLY A 56 -8.75 5.94 -1.91
CA GLY A 56 -8.53 7.37 -2.05
C GLY A 56 -8.79 7.86 -3.47
N PHE A 57 -8.23 7.16 -4.47
CA PHE A 57 -8.38 7.54 -5.89
C PHE A 57 -9.81 7.34 -6.41
N TYR A 58 -10.39 6.16 -6.20
CA TYR A 58 -11.76 5.86 -6.63
C TYR A 58 -12.79 6.63 -5.81
N GLY A 59 -12.53 6.87 -4.53
CA GLY A 59 -13.34 7.71 -3.66
C GLY A 59 -13.35 9.17 -4.09
N ALA A 60 -12.19 9.73 -4.49
CA ALA A 60 -12.13 11.07 -5.06
C ALA A 60 -12.92 11.19 -6.37
N ALA A 61 -12.80 10.19 -7.27
CA ALA A 61 -13.58 10.13 -8.50
C ALA A 61 -15.10 10.01 -8.22
N GLY A 62 -15.49 9.13 -7.29
CA GLY A 62 -16.88 8.96 -6.86
C GLY A 62 -17.45 10.21 -6.18
N LEU A 63 -16.63 10.92 -5.39
CA LEU A 63 -17.01 12.18 -4.76
C LEU A 63 -17.24 13.26 -5.81
N TRP A 64 -16.33 13.35 -6.80
CA TRP A 64 -16.50 14.27 -7.91
C TRP A 64 -17.79 13.99 -8.69
N ALA A 65 -18.05 12.71 -9.00
CA ALA A 65 -19.28 12.28 -9.65
C ALA A 65 -20.54 12.60 -8.81
N ALA A 66 -20.47 12.42 -7.49
CA ALA A 66 -21.55 12.73 -6.57
C ALA A 66 -21.82 14.24 -6.47
N LEU A 67 -20.78 15.09 -6.50
CA LEU A 67 -20.93 16.55 -6.50
C LEU A 67 -21.56 17.07 -7.79
N VAL A 68 -21.24 16.45 -8.93
CA VAL A 68 -21.85 16.80 -10.23
C VAL A 68 -23.33 16.41 -10.27
N HIS A 69 -23.72 15.32 -9.61
CA HIS A 69 -25.13 14.96 -9.43
C HIS A 69 -25.79 15.83 -8.34
N ARG A 70 -26.57 16.85 -8.74
CA ARG A 70 -27.27 17.81 -7.85
C ARG A 70 -28.21 17.21 -6.77
N LYS A 71 -28.41 15.89 -6.72
CA LYS A 71 -29.22 15.18 -5.71
C LYS A 71 -28.30 14.39 -4.78
N LEU A 72 -28.06 14.91 -3.58
CA LEU A 72 -27.23 14.31 -2.52
C LEU A 72 -27.59 12.83 -2.22
N ALA A 73 -28.87 12.46 -2.28
CA ALA A 73 -29.31 11.09 -2.01
C ALA A 73 -28.86 10.06 -3.07
N GLY A 74 -28.79 10.45 -4.34
CA GLY A 74 -28.32 9.55 -5.42
C GLY A 74 -26.80 9.48 -5.53
N GLY A 75 -26.12 10.59 -5.25
CA GLY A 75 -24.66 10.67 -5.27
C GLY A 75 -23.97 9.77 -4.23
N CYS A 76 -24.56 9.62 -3.04
CA CYS A 76 -24.01 8.74 -2.00
C CYS A 76 -23.95 7.27 -2.43
N TRP A 77 -24.91 6.80 -3.23
CA TRP A 77 -24.92 5.42 -3.72
C TRP A 77 -23.81 5.19 -4.75
N ILE A 78 -23.61 6.16 -5.65
CA ILE A 78 -22.53 6.13 -6.65
C ILE A 78 -21.15 6.12 -5.97
N LEU A 79 -20.95 6.95 -4.96
CA LEU A 79 -19.72 6.96 -4.16
C LEU A 79 -19.45 5.58 -3.55
N GLY A 80 -20.47 4.97 -2.93
CA GLY A 80 -20.35 3.65 -2.31
C GLY A 80 -19.92 2.57 -3.32
N PHE A 81 -20.48 2.58 -4.52
CA PHE A 81 -20.09 1.65 -5.59
C PHE A 81 -18.64 1.86 -6.04
N TYR A 82 -18.21 3.11 -6.23
CA TYR A 82 -16.83 3.41 -6.61
C TYR A 82 -15.83 2.95 -5.55
N VAL A 83 -16.12 3.17 -4.27
CA VAL A 83 -15.28 2.73 -3.16
C VAL A 83 -15.24 1.20 -3.06
N LEU A 84 -16.36 0.51 -3.29
CA LEU A 84 -16.39 -0.95 -3.30
C LEU A 84 -15.53 -1.53 -4.43
N ILE A 85 -15.66 -1.01 -5.65
CA ILE A 85 -14.85 -1.44 -6.80
C ILE A 85 -13.36 -1.17 -6.54
N GLY A 86 -13.02 0.05 -6.09
CA GLY A 86 -11.65 0.40 -5.74
C GLY A 86 -11.09 -0.45 -4.62
N GLY A 87 -11.89 -0.76 -3.59
CA GLY A 87 -11.51 -1.62 -2.48
C GLY A 87 -11.21 -3.05 -2.94
N VAL A 88 -12.10 -3.66 -3.72
CA VAL A 88 -11.89 -5.01 -4.27
C VAL A 88 -10.63 -5.05 -5.15
N GLN A 89 -10.49 -4.08 -6.06
CA GLN A 89 -9.33 -4.02 -6.95
C GLN A 89 -8.02 -3.79 -6.17
N GLY A 90 -8.05 -2.94 -5.14
CA GLY A 90 -6.94 -2.69 -4.24
C GLY A 90 -6.53 -3.89 -3.42
N ILE A 91 -7.49 -4.71 -2.95
CA ILE A 91 -7.20 -5.98 -2.24
C ILE A 91 -6.53 -6.98 -3.18
N ILE A 92 -7.06 -7.16 -4.39
CA ILE A 92 -6.50 -8.11 -5.36
C ILE A 92 -5.08 -7.68 -5.73
N SER A 93 -4.90 -6.42 -6.16
CA SER A 93 -3.60 -5.87 -6.55
C SER A 93 -2.60 -5.89 -5.39
N GLY A 94 -3.03 -5.45 -4.21
CA GLY A 94 -2.21 -5.44 -3.00
C GLY A 94 -1.80 -6.83 -2.54
N THR A 95 -2.66 -7.84 -2.71
CA THR A 95 -2.33 -9.22 -2.37
C THR A 95 -1.25 -9.77 -3.29
N VAL A 96 -1.39 -9.56 -4.60
CA VAL A 96 -0.38 -10.01 -5.59
C VAL A 96 0.97 -9.35 -5.32
N VAL A 97 1.00 -8.02 -5.23
CA VAL A 97 2.25 -7.27 -4.99
C VAL A 97 2.82 -7.61 -3.61
N GLY A 98 1.98 -7.72 -2.58
CA GLY A 98 2.40 -8.07 -1.22
C GLY A 98 3.04 -9.45 -1.14
N LEU A 99 2.48 -10.46 -1.82
CA LEU A 99 3.06 -11.81 -1.86
C LEU A 99 4.41 -11.79 -2.58
N VAL A 100 4.50 -11.11 -3.73
CA VAL A 100 5.75 -10.97 -4.49
C VAL A 100 6.84 -10.28 -3.68
N LEU A 101 6.53 -9.13 -3.05
CA LEU A 101 7.47 -8.43 -2.17
C LEU A 101 7.93 -9.34 -1.02
N SER A 102 6.98 -9.99 -0.35
CA SER A 102 7.29 -10.85 0.79
C SER A 102 8.23 -12.01 0.43
N ALA A 103 8.08 -12.58 -0.78
CA ALA A 103 8.95 -13.62 -1.30
C ALA A 103 10.36 -13.10 -1.63
N ILE A 104 10.46 -11.92 -2.27
CA ILE A 104 11.73 -11.29 -2.63
C ILE A 104 12.55 -10.94 -1.37
N TYR A 105 11.90 -10.33 -0.37
CA TYR A 105 12.58 -9.94 0.87
C TYR A 105 13.05 -11.15 1.68
N ARG A 106 12.26 -12.23 1.69
CA ARG A 106 12.65 -13.49 2.33
C ARG A 106 13.82 -14.16 1.60
N ALA A 107 13.86 -14.12 0.27
CA ALA A 107 14.97 -14.66 -0.52
C ALA A 107 16.25 -13.82 -0.36
N GLY A 108 16.12 -12.50 -0.24
CA GLY A 108 17.24 -11.57 -0.03
C GLY A 108 17.75 -11.50 1.41
N LEU A 109 17.05 -12.11 2.38
CA LEU A 109 17.33 -11.99 3.82
C LEU A 109 17.48 -10.51 4.28
N PHE A 110 16.71 -9.61 3.65
CA PHE A 110 16.77 -8.18 3.90
C PHE A 110 15.63 -7.72 4.80
N SER A 111 15.91 -6.79 5.71
CA SER A 111 14.89 -6.09 6.50
C SER A 111 14.19 -5.05 5.63
N MET A 112 12.85 -5.02 5.67
CA MET A 112 12.06 -4.16 4.79
C MET A 112 11.66 -2.85 5.49
N SER A 113 11.95 -1.71 4.86
CA SER A 113 11.51 -0.39 5.36
C SER A 113 10.03 -0.15 5.06
N THR A 114 9.33 0.55 5.95
CA THR A 114 7.89 0.85 5.82
C THR A 114 7.53 1.83 4.68
N TRP A 115 8.52 2.43 4.02
CA TRP A 115 8.34 3.22 2.79
C TRP A 115 8.11 2.38 1.54
N ILE A 116 8.60 1.14 1.53
CA ILE A 116 8.60 0.30 0.34
C ILE A 116 7.16 -0.12 -0.04
N PRO A 117 6.29 -0.49 0.92
CA PRO A 117 4.87 -0.70 0.65
C PRO A 117 4.17 0.57 0.14
N LEU A 118 4.52 1.75 0.67
CA LEU A 118 3.96 3.03 0.22
C LEU A 118 4.31 3.29 -1.24
N CYS A 119 5.58 3.17 -1.62
CA CYS A 119 6.02 3.32 -3.01
C CYS A 119 5.30 2.33 -3.93
N SER A 120 5.14 1.07 -3.49
CA SER A 120 4.42 0.05 -4.27
C SER A 120 2.96 0.44 -4.53
N GLY A 121 2.27 1.05 -3.56
CA GLY A 121 0.90 1.53 -3.71
C GLY A 121 0.79 2.69 -4.71
N VAL A 122 1.75 3.62 -4.67
CA VAL A 122 1.83 4.73 -5.64
C VAL A 122 2.03 4.20 -7.06
N PHE A 123 2.96 3.26 -7.25
CA PHE A 123 3.19 2.64 -8.56
C PHE A 123 1.93 1.93 -9.09
N GLN A 124 1.18 1.23 -8.24
CA GLN A 124 -0.06 0.55 -8.65
C GLN A 124 -1.12 1.52 -9.19
N ILE A 125 -1.31 2.67 -8.54
CA ILE A 125 -2.28 3.67 -9.02
C ILE A 125 -1.79 4.34 -10.30
N LEU A 126 -0.52 4.72 -10.37
CA LEU A 126 0.04 5.31 -11.58
C LEU A 126 -0.08 4.36 -12.78
N PHE A 127 0.20 3.07 -12.56
CA PHE A 127 0.03 2.05 -13.58
C PHE A 127 -1.44 1.95 -14.03
N ASN A 128 -2.39 1.89 -13.10
CA ASN A 128 -3.82 1.87 -13.41
C ASN A 128 -4.25 3.08 -14.27
N VAL A 129 -3.74 4.26 -13.93
CA VAL A 129 -4.00 5.50 -14.68
C VAL A 129 -3.44 5.44 -16.10
N VAL A 130 -2.17 5.04 -16.27
CA VAL A 130 -1.54 4.92 -17.59
C VAL A 130 -2.26 3.89 -18.46
N THR A 131 -2.60 2.72 -17.91
CA THR A 131 -3.35 1.69 -18.64
C THR A 131 -4.72 2.19 -19.07
N SER A 132 -5.40 2.97 -18.23
CA SER A 132 -6.70 3.57 -18.58
C SER A 132 -6.60 4.54 -19.77
N TYR A 133 -5.55 5.37 -19.81
CA TYR A 133 -5.29 6.25 -20.95
C TYR A 133 -4.95 5.47 -22.23
N SER A 134 -4.16 4.40 -22.13
CA SER A 134 -3.83 3.56 -23.28
C SER A 134 -5.05 2.87 -23.87
N MET A 135 -5.96 2.34 -23.04
CA MET A 135 -7.20 1.73 -23.54
C MET A 135 -8.09 2.75 -24.26
N MET A 136 -8.16 3.99 -23.76
CA MET A 136 -8.93 5.04 -24.42
C MET A 136 -8.37 5.40 -25.81
N SER A 137 -7.05 5.33 -25.99
CA SER A 137 -6.41 5.63 -27.29
C SER A 137 -6.65 4.60 -28.39
N VAL A 138 -6.96 3.34 -28.04
CA VAL A 138 -7.14 2.23 -29.01
C VAL A 138 -8.56 2.22 -29.60
N ILE A 139 -9.50 2.92 -28.98
CA ILE A 139 -10.93 2.95 -29.39
C ILE A 139 -11.19 4.05 -30.43
N PHE A 140 -10.22 4.93 -30.69
CA PHE A 140 -10.24 5.96 -31.74
C PHE A 140 -9.35 5.54 -32.91
#